data_AF-A0A9W6EVW2-F1
#
_entry.id   AF-A0A9W6EVW2-F1
#
_cell.length_a   1.000
_cell.length_b   1.000
_cell.length_c   1.000
_cell.angle_alpha   90.00
_cell.angle_beta   90.00
_cell.angle_gamma   90.00
#
_symmetry.space_group_name_H-M   'P 1'
#
loop_
_entity.id
_entity.type
_entity.pdbx_description
1 polymer ?
#
loop_
_entity_poly.entity_id
_entity_poly.type
_entity_poly.pdbx_seq_one_letter_code
_entity_poly.pdbx_strand_id
1 'polypeptide(L)'
;MKKLIVLWVTALTVLSCTSTSEYELQVVTIANGYSLTIPEFLNPMPRLNREASLQYQNAFKEFYVIVIDESKMRLKNEFERNGIIDKLPDNLDEYTKLCLPSVQQSLKNYKKLSTIDTTINDMHAKLISFTGTIENIDIYYTIGYYESKDIYYQTLVWTTAQRKEEYKEQMNAILYTLTEVNK
;
A
#
# COMPACT_ATOMS: atom_id res chain seq x y z
N MET A 1 -15.99 -58.54 -31.87
CA MET A 1 -15.21 -58.18 -30.67
C MET A 1 -14.53 -56.83 -30.93
N LYS A 2 -15.14 -55.72 -30.49
CA LYS A 2 -14.61 -54.36 -30.71
C LYS A 2 -13.58 -54.06 -29.62
N LYS A 3 -12.32 -53.84 -29.99
CA LYS A 3 -11.26 -53.43 -29.06
C LYS A 3 -11.38 -51.92 -28.85
N LEU A 4 -11.79 -51.50 -27.66
CA LEU A 4 -11.68 -50.10 -27.22
C LEU A 4 -10.21 -49.81 -26.91
N ILE A 5 -9.62 -48.89 -27.64
CA ILE A 5 -8.31 -48.30 -27.32
C ILE A 5 -8.60 -47.13 -26.37
N VAL A 6 -8.28 -47.32 -25.09
CA VAL A 6 -8.39 -46.28 -24.07
C VAL A 6 -7.14 -45.41 -24.15
N LEU A 7 -7.30 -44.18 -24.62
CA LEU A 7 -6.26 -43.16 -24.69
C LEU A 7 -6.03 -42.61 -23.27
N TRP A 8 -4.89 -42.96 -22.65
CA TRP A 8 -4.46 -42.34 -21.39
C TRP A 8 -3.89 -40.95 -21.69
N VAL A 9 -4.72 -39.92 -21.56
CA VAL A 9 -4.27 -38.53 -21.48
C VAL A 9 -3.74 -38.32 -20.07
N THR A 10 -2.43 -38.46 -19.89
CA THR A 10 -1.73 -37.99 -18.68
C THR A 10 -1.87 -36.48 -18.63
N ALA A 11 -2.81 -36.00 -17.80
CA ALA A 11 -2.94 -34.59 -17.46
C ALA A 11 -1.66 -34.15 -16.72
N LEU A 12 -0.76 -33.49 -17.46
CA LEU A 12 0.36 -32.77 -16.89
C LEU A 12 -0.24 -31.55 -16.16
N THR A 13 -0.55 -31.71 -14.87
CA THR A 13 -0.88 -30.58 -14.02
C THR A 13 0.39 -29.78 -13.81
N VAL A 14 0.59 -28.76 -14.65
CA VAL A 14 1.49 -27.66 -14.34
C VAL A 14 0.93 -26.95 -13.11
N LEU A 15 1.33 -27.44 -11.93
CA LEU A 15 1.32 -26.65 -10.71
C LEU A 15 2.30 -25.51 -10.95
N SER A 16 1.81 -24.43 -11.55
CA SER A 16 2.53 -23.18 -11.61
C SER A 16 2.66 -22.71 -10.17
N CYS A 17 3.84 -22.94 -9.61
CA CYS A 17 4.24 -22.46 -8.31
C CYS A 17 4.25 -20.93 -8.40
N THR A 18 3.17 -20.29 -7.94
CA THR A 18 3.21 -18.86 -7.63
C THR A 18 4.13 -18.75 -6.42
N SER A 19 5.38 -18.35 -6.67
CA SER A 19 6.35 -17.99 -5.63
C SER A 19 5.89 -16.70 -4.94
N THR A 20 4.79 -16.75 -4.20
CA THR A 20 4.51 -15.80 -3.13
C THR A 20 5.70 -15.89 -2.17
N SER A 21 6.45 -14.81 -2.05
CA SER A 21 7.62 -14.76 -1.18
C SER A 21 7.28 -15.25 0.23
N GLU A 22 7.93 -16.34 0.65
CA GLU A 22 7.77 -17.03 1.95
C GLU A 22 8.36 -16.21 3.11
N TYR A 23 7.97 -14.95 3.27
CA TYR A 23 8.33 -14.19 4.46
C TYR A 23 7.35 -14.49 5.58
N GLU A 24 7.86 -14.78 6.78
CA GLU A 24 7.05 -14.76 7.99
C GLU A 24 6.42 -13.37 8.15
N LEU A 25 5.17 -13.34 8.62
CA LEU A 25 4.35 -12.14 8.70
C LEU A 25 4.01 -11.83 10.15
N GLN A 26 4.10 -10.54 10.50
CA GLN A 26 3.63 -10.00 11.77
C GLN A 26 2.41 -9.09 11.54
N VAL A 27 1.48 -9.12 12.50
CA VAL A 27 0.39 -8.15 12.57
C VAL A 27 0.81 -7.03 13.50
N VAL A 28 0.89 -5.81 12.97
CA VAL A 28 1.15 -4.61 13.76
C VAL A 28 -0.16 -3.90 14.01
N THR A 29 -0.52 -3.74 15.27
CA THR A 29 -1.75 -3.07 15.70
C THR A 29 -1.42 -1.70 16.30
N ILE A 30 -2.05 -0.65 15.78
CA ILE A 30 -2.06 0.68 16.39
C ILE A 30 -3.23 0.73 17.37
N ALA A 31 -2.91 0.91 18.66
CA ALA A 31 -3.72 0.56 19.83
C ALA A 31 -5.23 0.86 19.75
N ASN A 32 -5.67 1.90 19.02
CA ASN A 32 -7.08 2.30 18.97
C ASN A 32 -7.61 2.60 17.54
N GLY A 33 -6.93 2.17 16.47
CA GLY A 33 -7.32 2.56 15.11
C GLY A 33 -7.41 1.38 14.16
N TYR A 34 -6.25 0.85 13.78
CA TYR A 34 -6.13 -0.13 12.71
C TYR A 34 -5.00 -1.13 12.97
N SER A 35 -4.97 -2.19 12.16
CA SER A 35 -3.88 -3.14 12.06
C SER A 35 -3.39 -3.23 10.61
N LEU A 36 -2.12 -3.59 10.44
CA LEU A 36 -1.50 -3.88 9.16
C LEU A 36 -0.63 -5.14 9.28
N THR A 37 -0.71 -6.03 8.30
CA THR A 37 0.14 -7.23 8.24
C THR A 37 1.35 -6.93 7.37
N ILE A 38 2.55 -7.07 7.94
CA ILE A 38 3.83 -6.75 7.29
C ILE A 38 4.84 -7.89 7.49
N PRO A 39 5.89 -8.00 6.66
CA PRO A 39 6.96 -8.97 6.89
C PRO A 39 7.65 -8.83 8.25
N GLU A 40 8.01 -9.95 8.88
CA GLU A 40 8.72 -9.99 10.16
C GLU A 40 10.12 -9.39 10.12
N PHE A 41 10.76 -9.36 8.93
CA PHE A 41 12.09 -8.75 8.79
C PHE A 41 12.08 -7.22 8.98
N LEU A 42 10.90 -6.59 9.01
CA LEU A 42 10.75 -5.17 9.21
C LEU A 42 10.81 -4.82 10.69
N ASN A 43 11.58 -3.78 11.00
CA ASN A 43 11.74 -3.27 12.35
C ASN A 43 11.14 -1.87 12.46
N PRO A 44 10.61 -1.49 13.63
CA PRO A 44 10.13 -0.12 13.87
C PRO A 44 11.24 0.89 13.57
N MET A 45 10.92 1.92 12.81
CA MET A 45 11.82 3.04 12.54
C MET A 45 11.08 4.35 12.74
N PRO A 46 11.22 4.99 13.90
CA PRO A 46 10.64 6.31 14.08
C PRO A 46 11.33 7.29 13.13
N ARG A 47 10.55 8.24 12.57
CA ARG A 47 11.02 9.42 11.80
C ARG A 47 11.31 9.19 10.31
N LEU A 48 10.72 8.18 9.67
CA LEU A 48 10.61 8.14 8.21
C LEU A 48 9.68 9.27 7.70
N ASN A 49 8.59 9.52 8.42
CA ASN A 49 7.64 10.60 8.17
C ASN A 49 7.06 11.09 9.52
N ARG A 50 6.89 12.40 9.69
CA ARG A 50 6.40 12.97 10.97
C ARG A 50 4.92 12.69 11.24
N GLU A 51 4.13 12.53 10.19
CA GLU A 51 2.68 12.31 10.27
C GLU A 51 2.32 10.82 10.33
N ALA A 52 3.28 9.93 10.10
CA ALA A 52 3.00 8.49 10.04
C ALA A 52 2.89 7.88 11.45
N SER A 53 1.80 7.16 11.70
CA SER A 53 1.54 6.44 12.94
C SER A 53 2.16 5.04 12.97
N LEU A 54 2.31 4.40 11.82
CA LEU A 54 3.07 3.16 11.63
C LEU A 54 4.26 3.47 10.73
N GLN A 55 5.47 3.09 11.16
CA GLN A 55 6.70 3.32 10.40
C GLN A 55 7.70 2.20 10.64
N TYR A 56 7.96 1.42 9.60
CA TYR A 56 8.81 0.24 9.67
C TYR A 56 9.75 0.21 8.47
N GLN A 57 10.96 -0.32 8.69
CA GLN A 57 11.93 -0.50 7.63
C GLN A 57 12.77 -1.75 7.82
N ASN A 58 13.45 -2.14 6.76
CA ASN A 58 14.68 -2.90 6.82
C ASN A 58 15.68 -2.24 5.88
N ALA A 59 16.68 -1.57 6.44
CA ALA A 59 17.67 -0.82 5.66
C ALA A 59 18.53 -1.74 4.78
N PHE A 60 18.85 -2.95 5.24
CA PHE A 60 19.64 -3.91 4.47
C PHE A 60 18.86 -4.47 3.28
N LYS A 61 17.56 -4.71 3.47
CA LYS A 61 16.64 -5.09 2.39
C LYS A 61 16.13 -3.89 1.59
N GLU A 62 16.41 -2.66 2.02
CA GLU A 62 15.89 -1.43 1.43
C GLU A 62 14.36 -1.45 1.22
N PHE A 63 13.63 -2.02 2.19
CA PHE A 63 12.17 -2.12 2.18
C PHE A 63 11.60 -1.25 3.28
N TYR A 64 10.60 -0.45 2.94
CA TYR A 64 10.02 0.53 3.86
C TYR A 64 8.50 0.52 3.76
N VAL A 65 7.84 0.70 4.90
CA VAL A 65 6.38 0.85 4.98
C VAL A 65 6.04 1.92 6.00
N ILE A 66 5.11 2.81 5.63
CA ILE A 66 4.46 3.72 6.56
C ILE A 66 2.95 3.71 6.38
N VAL A 67 2.23 4.06 7.43
CA VAL A 67 0.81 4.41 7.36
C VAL A 67 0.60 5.78 8.00
N ILE A 68 -0.16 6.63 7.30
CA ILE A 68 -0.68 7.90 7.81
C ILE A 68 -2.19 7.73 7.95
N ASP A 69 -2.71 7.88 9.17
CA ASP A 69 -4.14 7.95 9.47
C ASP A 69 -4.55 9.39 9.73
N GLU A 70 -5.57 9.85 9.01
CA GLU A 70 -6.05 11.22 9.11
C GLU A 70 -7.54 11.23 9.42
N SER A 71 -7.88 11.68 10.63
CA SER A 71 -9.27 11.91 11.01
C SER A 71 -9.92 12.96 10.10
N LYS A 72 -11.06 12.63 9.51
CA LYS A 72 -11.86 13.58 8.69
C LYS A 72 -12.27 14.81 9.50
N MET A 73 -12.53 14.64 10.81
CA MET A 73 -12.83 15.76 11.70
C MET A 73 -11.61 16.66 11.92
N ARG A 74 -10.41 16.09 12.12
CA ARG A 74 -9.18 16.87 12.25
C ARG A 74 -8.90 17.65 10.97
N LEU A 75 -9.00 16.98 9.82
CA LEU A 75 -8.83 17.56 8.50
C LEU A 75 -9.81 18.73 8.28
N LYS A 76 -11.10 18.52 8.57
CA LYS A 76 -12.12 19.57 8.52
C LYS A 76 -11.74 20.78 9.39
N ASN A 77 -11.38 20.55 10.65
CA ASN A 77 -11.01 21.62 11.57
C ASN A 77 -9.77 22.40 11.07
N GLU A 78 -8.81 21.72 10.43
CA GLU A 78 -7.64 22.38 9.82
C GLU A 78 -8.03 23.24 8.61
N PHE A 79 -8.91 22.75 7.75
CA PHE A 79 -9.40 23.48 6.59
C PHE A 79 -10.22 24.71 7.00
N GLU A 80 -11.07 24.60 8.02
CA GLU A 80 -11.82 25.71 8.60
C GLU A 80 -10.87 26.78 9.17
N ARG A 81 -9.87 26.39 9.98
CA ARG A 81 -8.91 27.34 10.58
C ARG A 81 -8.08 28.08 9.53
N ASN A 82 -7.82 27.46 8.39
CA ASN A 82 -7.06 28.06 7.29
C ASN A 82 -7.95 28.80 6.27
N GLY A 83 -9.28 28.84 6.48
CA GLY A 83 -10.20 29.55 5.58
C GLY A 83 -10.33 28.94 4.18
N ILE A 84 -10.10 27.64 4.05
CA ILE A 84 -10.10 26.89 2.77
C ILE A 84 -11.09 25.72 2.79
N ILE A 85 -12.16 25.83 3.58
CA ILE A 85 -13.16 24.76 3.77
C ILE A 85 -13.82 24.29 2.47
N ASP A 86 -13.90 25.17 1.47
CA ASP A 86 -14.38 24.89 0.11
C ASP A 86 -13.50 23.88 -0.66
N LYS A 87 -12.30 23.59 -0.16
CA LYS A 87 -11.35 22.61 -0.73
C LYS A 87 -11.29 21.29 0.04
N LEU A 88 -12.11 21.13 1.09
CA LEU A 88 -12.17 19.90 1.85
C LEU A 88 -12.58 18.75 0.91
N PRO A 89 -11.88 17.61 0.90
CA PRO A 89 -12.25 16.51 0.04
C PRO A 89 -13.55 15.86 0.53
N ASP A 90 -14.50 15.65 -0.37
CA ASP A 90 -15.79 15.02 -0.06
C ASP A 90 -15.76 13.49 -0.20
N ASN A 91 -14.73 12.95 -0.83
CA ASN A 91 -14.58 11.52 -1.14
C ASN A 91 -13.11 11.13 -1.36
N LEU A 92 -12.85 9.83 -1.45
CA LEU A 92 -11.52 9.27 -1.68
C LEU A 92 -10.80 9.81 -2.92
N ASP A 93 -11.50 10.10 -4.02
CA ASP A 93 -10.89 10.60 -5.24
C ASP A 93 -10.33 12.01 -5.05
N GLU A 94 -11.09 12.87 -4.38
CA GLU A 94 -10.65 14.22 -4.03
C GLU A 94 -9.54 14.21 -2.99
N TYR A 95 -9.64 13.35 -1.98
CA TYR A 95 -8.57 13.17 -1.00
C TYR A 95 -7.28 12.68 -1.67
N THR A 96 -7.37 11.73 -2.61
CA THR A 96 -6.22 11.30 -3.40
C THR A 96 -5.62 12.46 -4.19
N LYS A 97 -6.46 13.27 -4.85
CA LYS A 97 -6.01 14.46 -5.62
C LYS A 97 -5.37 15.52 -4.73
N LEU A 98 -5.79 15.62 -3.48
CA LEU A 98 -5.19 16.51 -2.48
C LEU A 98 -3.79 16.03 -2.06
N CYS A 99 -3.63 14.74 -1.77
CA CYS A 99 -2.40 14.20 -1.18
C CYS A 99 -1.32 13.83 -2.21
N LEU A 100 -1.70 13.13 -3.29
CA LEU A 100 -0.77 12.56 -4.27
C LEU A 100 0.19 13.59 -4.90
N PRO A 101 -0.21 14.85 -5.20
CA PRO A 101 0.71 15.83 -5.76
C PRO A 101 1.93 16.11 -4.87
N SER A 102 1.79 16.07 -3.54
CA SER A 102 2.93 16.26 -2.63
C SER A 102 3.97 15.15 -2.77
N VAL A 103 3.51 13.90 -2.93
CA VAL A 103 4.36 12.73 -3.19
C VAL A 103 4.99 12.82 -4.57
N GLN A 104 4.26 13.30 -5.58
CA GLN A 104 4.79 13.46 -6.94
C GLN A 104 5.88 14.53 -7.00
N GLN A 105 5.67 15.66 -6.33
CA GLN A 105 6.59 16.80 -6.33
C GLN A 105 7.92 16.50 -5.61
N SER A 106 7.93 15.52 -4.69
CA SER A 106 9.18 15.08 -4.04
C SER A 106 10.05 14.18 -4.93
N LEU A 107 9.55 13.78 -6.10
CA LEU A 107 10.20 12.84 -7.01
C LEU A 107 10.61 13.50 -8.31
N LYS A 108 11.83 13.22 -8.76
CA LYS A 108 12.22 13.43 -10.16
C LYS A 108 11.74 12.25 -11.01
N ASN A 109 11.57 12.47 -12.31
CA ASN A 109 11.24 11.41 -13.28
C ASN A 109 10.01 10.56 -12.89
N TYR A 110 9.02 11.19 -12.25
CA TYR A 110 7.80 10.50 -11.83
C TYR A 110 7.12 9.81 -13.02
N LYS A 111 6.81 8.52 -12.85
CA LYS A 111 6.09 7.72 -13.84
C LYS A 111 5.05 6.85 -13.16
N LYS A 112 3.78 7.18 -13.36
CA LYS A 112 2.66 6.32 -12.94
C LYS A 112 2.69 5.01 -13.72
N LEU A 113 2.54 3.89 -13.03
CA LEU A 113 2.50 2.55 -13.62
C LEU A 113 1.09 1.96 -13.61
N SER A 114 0.37 2.06 -12.50
CA SER A 114 -1.00 1.53 -12.39
C SER A 114 -1.86 2.36 -11.44
N THR A 115 -3.18 2.21 -11.59
CA THR A 115 -4.19 2.68 -10.65
C THR A 115 -5.30 1.64 -10.61
N ILE A 116 -5.71 1.23 -9.41
CA ILE A 116 -6.75 0.23 -9.18
C ILE A 116 -7.71 0.80 -8.14
N ASP A 117 -8.98 0.91 -8.52
CA ASP A 117 -10.09 1.21 -7.60
C ASP A 117 -10.69 -0.10 -7.11
N THR A 118 -10.87 -0.25 -5.80
CA THR A 118 -11.34 -1.49 -5.18
C THR A 118 -11.96 -1.22 -3.80
N THR A 119 -12.34 -2.29 -3.10
CA THR A 119 -12.78 -2.25 -1.70
C THR A 119 -11.90 -3.18 -0.88
N ILE A 120 -11.36 -2.69 0.23
CA ILE A 120 -10.49 -3.45 1.13
C ILE A 120 -11.05 -3.33 2.54
N ASN A 121 -11.46 -4.46 3.12
CA ASN A 121 -11.99 -4.53 4.50
C ASN A 121 -13.12 -3.51 4.77
N ASP A 122 -14.07 -3.43 3.84
CA ASP A 122 -15.22 -2.49 3.81
C ASP A 122 -14.87 -1.01 3.59
N MET A 123 -13.61 -0.68 3.30
CA MET A 123 -13.19 0.68 2.93
C MET A 123 -13.09 0.80 1.40
N HIS A 124 -13.58 1.90 0.85
CA HIS A 124 -13.24 2.27 -0.52
C HIS A 124 -11.73 2.49 -0.59
N ALA A 125 -11.08 1.93 -1.61
CA ALA A 125 -9.63 1.98 -1.72
C ALA A 125 -9.18 2.29 -3.14
N LYS A 126 -8.10 3.07 -3.25
CA LYS A 126 -7.40 3.37 -4.51
C LYS A 126 -5.94 3.03 -4.36
N LEU A 127 -5.47 2.05 -5.12
CA LEU A 127 -4.09 1.59 -5.12
C LEU A 127 -3.36 2.17 -6.32
N ILE A 128 -2.20 2.77 -6.11
CA ILE A 128 -1.40 3.43 -7.13
C ILE A 128 0.03 2.94 -7.03
N SER A 129 0.59 2.46 -8.15
CA SER A 129 2.02 2.19 -8.23
C SER A 129 2.70 3.14 -9.22
N PHE A 130 3.92 3.54 -8.89
CA PHE A 130 4.72 4.46 -9.71
C PHE A 130 6.21 4.29 -9.41
N THR A 131 7.03 4.87 -10.27
CA THR A 131 8.47 5.04 -10.04
C THR A 131 8.82 6.51 -9.98
N GLY A 132 9.95 6.82 -9.36
CA GLY A 132 10.56 8.14 -9.36
C GLY A 132 11.96 8.07 -8.79
N THR A 133 12.66 9.19 -8.82
CA THR A 133 14.03 9.31 -8.31
C THR A 133 14.04 10.30 -7.13
N ILE A 134 14.57 9.87 -5.99
CA ILE A 134 14.81 10.72 -4.80
C ILE A 134 16.30 10.66 -4.47
N GLU A 135 16.94 11.82 -4.30
CA GLU A 135 18.39 11.89 -3.99
C GLU A 135 19.29 11.03 -4.91
N ASN A 136 18.95 10.96 -6.22
CA ASN A 136 19.60 10.14 -7.25
C ASN A 136 19.44 8.62 -7.08
N ILE A 137 18.51 8.18 -6.23
CA ILE A 137 18.13 6.77 -6.06
C ILE A 137 16.78 6.58 -6.75
N ASP A 138 16.73 5.63 -7.69
CA ASP A 138 15.48 5.22 -8.32
C ASP A 138 14.69 4.32 -7.37
N ILE A 139 13.42 4.67 -7.17
CA ILE A 139 12.51 4.04 -6.22
C ILE A 139 11.28 3.52 -6.95
N TYR A 140 10.76 2.38 -6.48
CA TYR A 140 9.42 1.89 -6.79
C TYR A 140 8.52 2.05 -5.57
N TYR A 141 7.38 2.68 -5.77
CA TYR A 141 6.34 2.87 -4.75
C TYR A 141 5.08 2.10 -5.14
N THR A 142 4.38 1.61 -4.12
CA THR A 142 2.96 1.32 -4.18
C THR A 142 2.28 2.01 -3.00
N ILE A 143 1.18 2.70 -3.27
CA ILE A 143 0.42 3.47 -2.27
C ILE A 143 -1.03 2.99 -2.30
N GLY A 144 -1.58 2.71 -1.13
CA GLY A 144 -3.02 2.57 -0.94
C GLY A 144 -3.59 3.83 -0.27
N TYR A 145 -4.60 4.42 -0.88
CA TYR A 145 -5.49 5.38 -0.23
C TYR A 145 -6.77 4.68 0.16
N TYR A 146 -7.28 4.92 1.37
CA TYR A 146 -8.47 4.27 1.88
C TYR A 146 -9.39 5.29 2.53
N GLU A 147 -10.69 5.13 2.32
CA GLU A 147 -11.73 5.91 2.96
C GLU A 147 -12.59 5.00 3.82
N SER A 148 -12.49 5.19 5.14
CA SER A 148 -13.46 4.69 6.09
C SER A 148 -14.50 5.79 6.40
N LYS A 149 -15.38 5.52 7.35
CA LYS A 149 -16.40 6.47 7.78
C LYS A 149 -15.77 7.76 8.32
N ASP A 150 -14.81 7.63 9.23
CA ASP A 150 -14.29 8.74 10.02
C ASP A 150 -12.81 9.07 9.74
N ILE A 151 -12.11 8.20 9.00
CA ILE A 151 -10.67 8.29 8.78
C ILE A 151 -10.34 8.11 7.29
N TYR A 152 -9.37 8.88 6.81
CA TYR A 152 -8.63 8.56 5.59
C TYR A 152 -7.28 7.94 5.94
N TYR A 153 -6.90 6.88 5.22
CA TYR A 153 -5.59 6.25 5.39
C TYR A 153 -4.74 6.40 4.13
N GLN A 154 -3.43 6.49 4.33
CA GLN A 154 -2.43 6.36 3.29
C GLN A 154 -1.41 5.29 3.73
N THR A 155 -1.36 4.17 3.03
CA THR A 155 -0.32 3.14 3.23
C THR A 155 0.69 3.27 2.11
N LEU A 156 1.92 3.69 2.42
CA LEU A 156 2.99 3.83 1.44
C LEU A 156 4.00 2.72 1.69
N VAL A 157 4.28 1.94 0.64
CA VAL A 157 5.32 0.90 0.66
C VAL A 157 6.30 1.19 -0.47
N TRP A 158 7.59 1.17 -0.18
CA TRP A 158 8.61 1.43 -1.21
C TRP A 158 9.88 0.63 -1.03
N THR A 159 10.59 0.51 -2.16
CA THR A 159 11.90 -0.13 -2.27
C THR A 159 12.70 0.52 -3.40
N THR A 160 14.01 0.30 -3.44
CA THR A 160 14.83 0.68 -4.60
C THR A 160 14.35 -0.02 -5.88
N ALA A 161 14.51 0.62 -7.03
CA ALA A 161 14.09 0.07 -8.31
C ALA A 161 14.76 -1.28 -8.63
N GLN A 162 15.99 -1.49 -8.13
CA GLN A 162 16.73 -2.74 -8.27
C GLN A 162 16.03 -3.92 -7.57
N ARG A 163 15.32 -3.66 -6.47
CA ARG A 163 14.62 -4.66 -5.67
C ARG A 163 13.13 -4.75 -5.97
N LYS A 164 12.63 -3.96 -6.91
CA LYS A 164 11.23 -3.97 -7.32
C LYS A 164 10.74 -5.37 -7.66
N GLU A 165 11.47 -6.11 -8.50
CA GLU A 165 11.01 -7.43 -8.96
C GLU A 165 10.99 -8.45 -7.82
N GLU A 166 11.87 -8.30 -6.81
CA GLU A 166 11.89 -9.13 -5.60
C GLU A 166 10.68 -8.84 -4.69
N TYR A 167 10.26 -7.58 -4.58
CA TYR A 167 9.31 -7.15 -3.54
C TYR A 167 7.95 -6.71 -4.02
N LYS A 168 7.72 -6.47 -5.31
CA LYS A 168 6.45 -5.90 -5.82
C LYS A 168 5.22 -6.69 -5.37
N GLU A 169 5.30 -8.02 -5.31
CA GLU A 169 4.17 -8.86 -4.91
C GLU A 169 3.87 -8.70 -3.41
N GLN A 170 4.90 -8.79 -2.57
CA GLN A 170 4.79 -8.56 -1.13
C GLN A 170 4.31 -7.15 -0.80
N MET A 171 4.84 -6.14 -1.49
CA MET A 171 4.45 -4.73 -1.32
C MET A 171 2.96 -4.54 -1.65
N ASN A 172 2.49 -5.13 -2.75
CA ASN A 172 1.08 -5.07 -3.11
C ASN A 172 0.21 -5.82 -2.10
N ALA A 173 0.65 -6.99 -1.62
CA ALA A 173 -0.08 -7.77 -0.63
C ALA A 173 -0.32 -6.97 0.65
N ILE A 174 0.67 -6.23 1.16
CA ILE A 174 0.53 -5.38 2.36
C ILE A 174 -0.66 -4.42 2.22
N LEU A 175 -0.88 -3.82 1.04
CA LEU A 175 -1.96 -2.86 0.82
C LEU A 175 -3.35 -3.46 1.04
N TYR A 176 -3.52 -4.78 0.91
CA TYR A 176 -4.81 -5.45 1.13
C TYR A 176 -5.06 -5.87 2.59
N THR A 177 -4.11 -5.58 3.49
CA THR A 177 -4.18 -6.06 4.89
C THR A 177 -4.57 -4.99 5.90
N LEU A 178 -4.72 -3.73 5.47
CA LEU A 178 -5.15 -2.64 6.34
C LEU A 178 -6.60 -2.89 6.80
N THR A 179 -6.80 -2.98 8.11
CA THR A 179 -8.11 -3.25 8.72
C THR A 179 -8.30 -2.38 9.95
N GLU A 180 -9.46 -1.75 10.11
CA GLU A 180 -9.85 -1.07 11.36
C GLU A 180 -10.17 -2.11 12.44
N VAL A 181 -9.63 -1.93 13.66
CA VAL A 181 -9.73 -2.93 14.74
C VAL A 181 -10.90 -2.67 15.69
N ASN A 182 -11.44 -1.44 15.70
CA ASN A 182 -12.58 -1.02 16.51
C ASN A 182 -13.64 -0.39 15.59
N LYS A 183 -14.64 -1.17 15.18
CA LYS A 183 -15.82 -0.68 14.44
C LYS A 183 -16.96 -0.33 15.39
#